data_AF-A0A4Z0VZN6-F1
#
_entry.id   AF-A0A4Z0VZN6-F1
#
_cell.length_a   1.000
_cell.length_b   1.000
_cell.length_c   1.000
_cell.angle_alpha   90.00
_cell.angle_beta   90.00
_cell.angle_gamma   90.00
#
_symmetry.space_group_name_H-M   'P 1'
#
loop_
_entity.id
_entity.type
_entity.pdbx_description
1 polymer ?
#
loop_
_entity_poly.entity_id
_entity_poly.type
_entity_poly.pdbx_seq_one_letter_code
_entity_poly.pdbx_strand_id
1 'polypeptide(L)'
;MNFKVPIKNIYFMLCYSWGFLEQLDETKLENIDKKNFYDFFTEVLVKSLQPLIKKGFDRNYFQKNEEIRTIKGKIDFSNTFKKMSLKTKGTIYCDYEEYSYNVLQNQIIKTTIINLLKIKDLDKDLKQELHKISLYFKDIDRIKLDQKIFNKVLFHRNNTIYKFIINICQLIYENILLNDDKGEHIFRTFEENEEKMAKLFEDFVRKYYKHHRPELKAKKEQIQWNFDGENYEMLPKMETDISLLDKHTNTKYIIDTKYYKDAVKENYGNYKFISANLYQLFAYLNNYKDKDKYKMKGILLYPENGQKLDYIYKYKDMDIEIKTINLNQDHKAIKNRLEEIIK
;
A
#
# COMPACT_ATOMS: atom_id res chain seq x y z
N MET A 1 19.51 -14.57 14.38
CA MET A 1 19.42 -14.05 13.00
C MET A 1 18.21 -13.14 12.95
N ASN A 2 18.35 -11.89 12.53
CA ASN A 2 17.20 -11.01 12.36
C ASN A 2 16.43 -11.45 11.11
N PHE A 3 15.15 -11.78 11.28
CA PHE A 3 14.21 -11.96 10.18
C PHE A 3 14.33 -10.76 9.24
N LYS A 4 14.63 -11.00 7.97
CA LYS A 4 14.69 -9.94 6.96
C LYS A 4 13.99 -10.39 5.69
N VAL A 5 12.92 -9.70 5.33
CA VAL A 5 12.21 -9.88 4.07
C VAL A 5 12.93 -9.08 2.98
N PRO A 6 13.32 -9.70 1.85
CA PRO A 6 13.95 -8.99 0.75
C PRO A 6 13.09 -7.83 0.24
N ILE A 7 13.72 -6.71 -0.14
CA ILE A 7 13.03 -5.53 -0.71
C ILE A 7 12.13 -5.92 -1.89
N LYS A 8 12.60 -6.82 -2.75
CA LYS A 8 11.82 -7.35 -3.89
C LYS A 8 10.52 -8.02 -3.45
N ASN A 9 10.52 -8.72 -2.32
CA ASN A 9 9.36 -9.43 -1.80
C ASN A 9 8.41 -8.46 -1.08
N ILE A 10 8.94 -7.41 -0.44
CA ILE A 10 8.12 -6.30 0.07
C ILE A 10 7.42 -5.59 -1.09
N TYR A 11 8.13 -5.28 -2.17
CA TYR A 11 7.53 -4.70 -3.37
C TYR A 11 6.48 -5.61 -4.00
N PHE A 12 6.78 -6.91 -4.10
CA PHE A 12 5.81 -7.92 -4.55
C PHE A 12 4.52 -7.83 -3.72
N MET A 13 4.61 -7.88 -2.39
CA MET A 13 3.45 -7.72 -1.50
C MET A 13 2.73 -6.37 -1.69
N LEU A 14 3.46 -5.27 -1.88
CA LEU A 14 2.89 -3.94 -2.09
C LEU A 14 2.08 -3.87 -3.39
N CYS A 15 2.57 -4.48 -4.48
CA CYS A 15 1.83 -4.56 -5.74
C CYS A 15 0.46 -5.25 -5.57
N TYR A 16 0.40 -6.33 -4.78
CA TYR A 16 -0.87 -6.99 -4.44
C TYR A 16 -1.75 -6.11 -3.57
N SER A 17 -1.20 -5.57 -2.46
CA SER A 17 -1.94 -4.73 -1.51
C SER A 17 -2.57 -3.52 -2.19
N TRP A 18 -1.79 -2.83 -3.03
CA TRP A 18 -2.24 -1.66 -3.78
C TRP A 18 -3.12 -1.98 -5.00
N GLY A 19 -3.11 -3.23 -5.47
CA GLY A 19 -3.90 -3.68 -6.62
C GLY A 19 -3.30 -3.32 -7.98
N PHE A 20 -1.97 -3.26 -8.09
CA PHE A 20 -1.23 -2.91 -9.31
C PHE A 20 -0.40 -4.08 -9.83
N LEU A 21 -1.03 -5.25 -9.96
CA LEU A 21 -0.37 -6.46 -10.45
C LEU A 21 0.15 -6.33 -11.89
N GLU A 22 -0.51 -5.51 -12.73
CA GLU A 22 -0.06 -5.24 -14.10
C GLU A 22 1.30 -4.53 -14.15
N GLN A 23 1.71 -3.87 -13.06
CA GLN A 23 3.02 -3.20 -12.94
C GLN A 23 4.08 -4.12 -12.35
N LEU A 24 3.70 -5.32 -11.92
CA LEU A 24 4.60 -6.33 -11.40
C LEU A 24 5.23 -7.08 -12.58
N ASP A 25 6.49 -6.76 -12.89
CA ASP A 25 7.29 -7.55 -13.82
C ASP A 25 8.16 -8.53 -13.05
N GLU A 26 7.63 -9.74 -12.85
CA GLU A 26 8.24 -10.82 -12.07
C GLU A 26 9.64 -11.20 -12.59
N THR A 27 9.85 -11.14 -13.91
CA THR A 27 11.12 -11.48 -14.55
C THR A 27 12.24 -10.49 -14.21
N LYS A 28 11.88 -9.23 -13.92
CA LYS A 28 12.83 -8.18 -13.54
C LYS A 28 13.15 -8.19 -12.05
N LEU A 29 12.32 -8.79 -11.21
CA LEU A 29 12.54 -8.89 -9.76
C LEU A 29 13.68 -9.86 -9.40
N GLU A 30 14.00 -10.82 -10.26
CA GLU A 30 15.06 -11.80 -10.03
C GLU A 30 16.48 -11.17 -10.11
N ASN A 31 16.65 -10.06 -10.85
CA ASN A 31 17.96 -9.39 -11.04
C ASN A 31 18.29 -8.31 -9.98
N ILE A 32 17.49 -8.20 -8.93
CA ILE A 32 17.45 -7.01 -8.05
C ILE A 32 18.12 -7.23 -6.69
N ASP A 33 18.58 -8.44 -6.40
CA ASP A 33 19.01 -8.89 -5.07
C ASP A 33 20.17 -8.13 -4.39
N LYS A 34 20.71 -7.08 -5.01
CA LYS A 34 21.81 -6.25 -4.48
C LYS A 34 21.54 -4.75 -4.43
N LYS A 35 20.34 -4.28 -4.79
CA LYS A 35 20.06 -2.83 -4.81
C LYS A 35 19.66 -2.31 -3.43
N ASN A 36 20.13 -1.10 -3.09
CA ASN A 36 19.62 -0.39 -1.93
C ASN A 36 18.15 0.02 -2.18
N PHE A 37 17.42 0.38 -1.12
CA PHE A 37 16.01 0.73 -1.21
C PHE A 37 15.73 1.89 -2.17
N TYR A 38 16.55 2.94 -2.12
CA TYR A 38 16.35 4.11 -2.96
C TYR A 38 16.62 3.81 -4.43
N ASP A 39 17.63 2.99 -4.74
CA ASP A 39 17.91 2.55 -6.11
C ASP A 39 16.73 1.73 -6.64
N PHE A 40 16.24 0.77 -5.85
CA PHE A 40 15.12 -0.07 -6.25
C PHE A 40 13.84 0.75 -6.51
N PHE A 41 13.41 1.57 -5.55
CA PHE A 41 12.18 2.34 -5.70
C PHE A 41 12.32 3.52 -6.67
N THR A 42 13.53 4.07 -6.86
CA THR A 42 13.81 5.00 -7.96
C THR A 42 13.65 4.31 -9.31
N GLU A 43 14.19 3.11 -9.48
CA GLU A 43 14.05 2.36 -10.72
C GLU A 43 12.58 2.05 -11.04
N VAL A 44 11.83 1.60 -10.04
CA VAL A 44 10.37 1.39 -10.15
C VAL A 44 9.67 2.70 -10.54
N LEU A 45 9.99 3.81 -9.88
CA LEU A 45 9.40 5.12 -10.17
C LEU A 45 9.70 5.57 -11.61
N VAL A 46 10.97 5.50 -12.03
CA VAL A 46 11.42 5.85 -13.38
C VAL A 46 10.65 5.05 -14.44
N LYS A 47 10.58 3.72 -14.28
CA LYS A 47 9.84 2.83 -15.18
C LYS A 47 8.35 3.18 -15.21
N SER A 48 7.76 3.49 -14.07
CA SER A 48 6.34 3.83 -13.95
C SER A 48 6.00 5.18 -14.58
N LEU A 49 6.95 6.12 -14.58
CA LEU A 49 6.79 7.44 -15.19
C LEU A 49 6.92 7.43 -16.71
N GLN A 50 7.63 6.47 -17.31
CA GLN A 50 7.81 6.41 -18.77
C GLN A 50 6.49 6.33 -19.56
N PRO A 51 5.53 5.43 -19.24
CA PRO A 51 4.22 5.42 -19.89
C PRO A 51 3.45 6.73 -19.69
N LEU A 52 3.60 7.35 -18.52
CA LEU A 52 2.91 8.59 -18.19
C LEU A 52 3.43 9.77 -19.03
N ILE A 53 4.75 9.88 -19.18
CA ILE A 53 5.38 10.90 -20.03
C ILE A 53 4.96 10.72 -21.50
N LYS A 54 4.88 9.48 -21.99
CA LYS A 54 4.46 9.18 -23.36
C LYS A 54 2.98 9.49 -23.62
N LYS A 55 2.09 9.19 -22.68
CA LYS A 55 0.64 9.46 -22.80
C LYS A 55 0.27 10.92 -22.50
N GLY A 56 1.13 11.63 -21.77
CA GLY A 56 0.89 12.98 -21.29
C GLY A 56 0.45 13.00 -19.82
N PHE A 57 0.81 14.06 -19.11
CA PHE A 57 0.41 14.23 -17.72
C PHE A 57 -1.07 14.58 -17.56
N ASP A 58 -1.59 14.32 -16.37
CA ASP A 58 -2.95 14.71 -16.00
C ASP A 58 -3.00 16.24 -15.87
N ARG A 59 -4.16 16.78 -16.21
CA ARG A 59 -4.40 18.22 -16.25
C ARG A 59 -5.75 18.50 -15.62
N ASN A 60 -5.83 19.58 -14.87
CA ASN A 60 -7.09 20.02 -14.31
C ASN A 60 -7.32 21.50 -14.56
N TYR A 61 -8.58 21.90 -14.50
CA TYR A 61 -8.98 23.30 -14.54
C TYR A 61 -8.81 23.89 -13.14
N PHE A 62 -8.13 25.03 -13.07
CA PHE A 62 -8.01 25.83 -11.86
C PHE A 62 -8.64 27.19 -12.10
N GLN A 63 -9.47 27.64 -11.15
CA GLN A 63 -9.95 29.01 -11.17
C GLN A 63 -8.80 29.94 -10.80
N LYS A 64 -8.62 30.96 -11.64
CA LYS A 64 -7.60 31.98 -11.47
C LYS A 64 -8.25 33.34 -11.57
N ASN A 65 -7.98 34.18 -10.57
CA ASN A 65 -8.29 35.61 -10.57
C ASN A 65 -6.97 36.37 -10.78
N GLU A 66 -6.80 36.99 -11.94
CA GLU A 66 -5.54 37.64 -12.31
C GLU A 66 -5.77 39.03 -12.91
N GLU A 67 -4.86 39.96 -12.63
CA GLU A 67 -4.83 41.30 -13.21
C GLU A 67 -4.13 41.29 -14.56
N ILE A 68 -4.89 41.39 -15.66
CA ILE A 68 -4.38 41.25 -17.03
C ILE A 68 -4.79 42.45 -17.90
N ARG A 69 -4.07 42.68 -19.01
CA ARG A 69 -4.36 43.77 -19.95
C ARG A 69 -5.45 43.44 -20.96
N THR A 70 -5.83 42.16 -21.06
CA THR A 70 -6.84 41.66 -21.99
C THR A 70 -8.01 41.08 -21.21
N ILE A 71 -9.19 40.99 -21.83
CA ILE A 71 -10.34 40.32 -21.20
C ILE A 71 -10.21 38.81 -21.43
N LYS A 72 -10.20 38.03 -20.36
CA LYS A 72 -10.21 36.56 -20.41
C LYS A 72 -11.21 36.02 -19.40
N GLY A 73 -12.23 35.29 -19.84
CA GLY A 73 -13.27 34.79 -18.94
C GLY A 73 -14.16 35.91 -18.38
N LYS A 74 -14.52 35.82 -17.10
CA LYS A 74 -15.43 36.76 -16.43
C LYS A 74 -14.65 37.92 -15.81
N ILE A 75 -15.10 39.15 -16.01
CA ILE A 75 -14.48 40.33 -15.39
C ILE A 75 -14.89 40.43 -13.93
N ASP A 76 -13.91 40.58 -13.04
CA ASP A 76 -14.11 40.92 -11.63
C ASP A 76 -14.08 42.45 -11.47
N PHE A 77 -15.25 43.05 -11.66
CA PHE A 77 -15.43 44.49 -11.54
C PHE A 77 -15.11 44.99 -10.13
N SER A 78 -15.45 44.22 -9.09
CA SER A 78 -15.23 44.59 -7.69
C SER A 78 -13.75 44.85 -7.40
N ASN A 79 -12.88 43.90 -7.75
CA ASN A 79 -11.44 44.07 -7.55
C ASN A 79 -10.82 45.10 -8.50
N THR A 80 -11.29 45.16 -9.75
CA THR A 80 -10.84 46.14 -10.75
C THR A 80 -11.08 47.58 -10.31
N PHE A 81 -12.28 47.88 -9.81
CA PHE A 81 -12.61 49.23 -9.31
C PHE A 81 -11.90 49.53 -7.99
N LYS A 82 -11.90 48.57 -7.04
CA LYS A 82 -11.26 48.75 -5.73
C LYS A 82 -9.78 49.07 -5.82
N LYS A 83 -9.06 48.48 -6.79
CA LYS A 83 -7.62 48.70 -7.01
C LYS A 83 -7.31 49.77 -8.06
N MET A 84 -8.35 50.38 -8.66
CA MET A 84 -8.23 51.37 -9.75
C MET A 84 -7.35 50.92 -10.92
N SER A 85 -7.28 49.60 -11.18
CA SER A 85 -6.35 48.99 -12.13
C SER A 85 -6.53 49.50 -13.55
N LEU A 86 -7.78 49.69 -13.96
CA LEU A 86 -8.09 50.16 -15.31
C LEU A 86 -7.54 51.58 -15.55
N LYS A 87 -7.67 52.47 -14.57
CA LYS A 87 -7.23 53.87 -14.67
C LYS A 87 -5.72 54.03 -14.51
N THR A 88 -5.10 53.25 -13.62
CA THR A 88 -3.69 53.42 -13.25
C THR A 88 -2.74 52.61 -14.11
N LYS A 89 -3.16 51.44 -14.58
CA LYS A 89 -2.30 50.44 -15.24
C LYS A 89 -2.84 49.93 -16.58
N GLY A 90 -4.08 50.28 -16.94
CA GLY A 90 -4.75 49.74 -18.13
C GLY A 90 -5.01 48.23 -18.04
N THR A 91 -5.20 47.72 -16.82
CA THR A 91 -5.42 46.29 -16.51
C THR A 91 -6.77 46.08 -15.83
N ILE A 92 -7.29 44.86 -15.94
CA ILE A 92 -8.53 44.42 -15.33
C ILE A 92 -8.32 43.08 -14.61
N TYR A 93 -9.02 42.88 -13.50
CA TYR A 93 -9.08 41.58 -12.84
C TYR A 93 -10.07 40.69 -13.57
N CYS A 94 -9.63 39.49 -13.93
CA CYS A 94 -10.43 38.50 -14.63
C CYS A 94 -10.40 37.15 -13.91
N ASP A 95 -11.58 36.58 -13.69
CA ASP A 95 -11.81 35.21 -13.26
C ASP A 95 -11.92 34.30 -14.49
N TYR A 96 -10.99 33.37 -14.63
CA TYR A 96 -11.05 32.38 -15.70
C TYR A 96 -10.50 31.02 -15.24
N GLU A 97 -10.86 29.99 -15.98
CA GLU A 97 -10.33 28.65 -15.76
C GLU A 97 -9.07 28.44 -16.62
N GLU A 98 -7.98 28.07 -15.96
CA GLU A 98 -6.72 27.72 -16.62
C GLU A 98 -6.54 26.21 -16.60
N TYR A 99 -6.34 25.61 -17.77
CA TYR A 99 -6.07 24.20 -17.91
C TYR A 99 -4.57 23.93 -17.78
N SER A 100 -4.15 23.36 -16.64
CA SER A 100 -2.74 23.25 -16.29
C SER A 100 -2.34 21.84 -15.85
N TYR A 101 -1.08 21.48 -16.13
CA TYR A 101 -0.43 20.29 -15.59
C TYR A 101 0.02 20.46 -14.13
N ASN A 102 -0.08 21.65 -13.56
CA ASN A 102 0.34 21.95 -12.20
C ASN A 102 -0.67 21.43 -11.15
N VAL A 103 -1.07 20.17 -11.30
CA VAL A 103 -1.95 19.45 -10.39
C VAL A 103 -1.16 18.82 -9.25
N LEU A 104 -1.84 18.57 -8.12
CA LEU A 104 -1.21 18.08 -6.89
C LEU A 104 -0.38 16.79 -7.12
N GLN A 105 -0.88 15.86 -7.93
CA GLN A 105 -0.20 14.62 -8.26
C GLN A 105 1.17 14.89 -8.92
N ASN A 106 1.21 15.80 -9.89
CA ASN A 106 2.41 16.16 -10.61
C ASN A 106 3.39 16.94 -9.73
N GLN A 107 2.89 17.79 -8.84
CA GLN A 107 3.70 18.50 -7.85
C GLN A 107 4.37 17.54 -6.86
N ILE A 108 3.65 16.50 -6.40
CA ILE A 108 4.19 15.44 -5.55
C ILE A 108 5.31 14.68 -6.27
N ILE A 109 5.07 14.27 -7.53
CA ILE A 109 6.06 13.56 -8.35
C ILE A 109 7.31 14.41 -8.54
N LYS A 110 7.17 15.67 -9.00
CA LYS A 110 8.29 16.59 -9.17
C LYS A 110 9.09 16.74 -7.88
N THR A 111 8.40 16.96 -6.77
CA THR A 111 9.06 17.15 -5.48
C THR A 111 9.82 15.90 -5.05
N THR A 112 9.26 14.71 -5.28
CA THR A 112 9.89 13.42 -4.98
C THR A 112 11.16 13.23 -5.82
N ILE A 113 11.10 13.49 -7.13
CA ILE A 113 12.27 13.43 -8.03
C ILE A 113 13.38 14.35 -7.52
N ILE A 114 13.06 15.60 -7.18
CA ILE A 114 14.05 16.55 -6.67
C ILE A 114 14.66 16.08 -5.35
N ASN A 115 13.87 15.46 -4.47
CA ASN A 115 14.39 14.92 -3.21
C ASN A 115 15.31 13.71 -3.45
N LEU A 116 14.97 12.81 -4.37
CA LEU A 116 15.81 11.67 -4.76
C LEU A 116 17.15 12.12 -5.36
N LEU A 117 17.15 13.15 -6.20
CA LEU A 117 18.37 13.72 -6.80
C LEU A 117 19.37 14.26 -5.75
N LYS A 118 18.90 14.58 -4.53
CA LYS A 118 19.76 15.04 -3.42
C LYS A 118 20.41 13.89 -2.64
N ILE A 119 19.94 12.66 -2.81
CA ILE A 119 20.49 11.49 -2.11
C ILE A 119 21.89 11.22 -2.67
N LYS A 120 22.92 11.25 -1.81
CA LYS A 120 24.32 11.10 -2.24
C LYS A 120 24.60 9.71 -2.83
N ASP A 121 24.10 8.67 -2.17
CA ASP A 121 24.40 7.27 -2.49
C ASP A 121 23.46 6.62 -3.52
N LEU A 122 22.58 7.41 -4.15
CA LEU A 122 21.73 6.91 -5.23
C LEU A 122 22.58 6.67 -6.49
N ASP A 123 22.34 5.54 -7.15
CA ASP A 123 23.02 5.09 -8.36
C ASP A 123 23.12 6.18 -9.44
N LYS A 124 24.29 6.24 -10.11
CA LYS A 124 24.61 7.33 -11.05
C LYS A 124 23.74 7.27 -12.30
N ASP A 125 23.46 6.08 -12.83
CA ASP A 125 22.65 5.92 -14.03
C ASP A 125 21.19 6.29 -13.72
N LEU A 126 20.69 5.87 -12.56
CA LEU A 126 19.37 6.28 -12.06
C LEU A 126 19.27 7.80 -11.86
N LYS A 127 20.31 8.46 -11.33
CA LYS A 127 20.35 9.93 -11.23
C LYS A 127 20.26 10.60 -12.60
N GLN A 128 20.98 10.11 -13.59
CA GLN A 128 20.92 10.66 -14.95
C GLN A 128 19.53 10.51 -15.55
N GLU A 129 18.89 9.36 -15.38
CA GLU A 129 17.51 9.14 -15.84
C GLU A 129 16.51 10.05 -15.11
N LEU A 130 16.65 10.24 -13.79
CA LEU A 130 15.84 11.20 -13.03
C LEU A 130 16.04 12.65 -13.52
N HIS A 131 17.27 13.05 -13.84
CA HIS A 131 17.54 14.36 -14.42
C HIS A 131 16.80 14.55 -15.75
N LYS A 132 16.87 13.58 -16.67
CA LYS A 132 16.13 13.62 -17.95
C LYS A 132 14.62 13.73 -17.71
N ILE A 133 14.08 12.91 -16.79
CA ILE A 133 12.65 12.94 -16.45
C ILE A 133 12.25 14.29 -15.85
N SER A 134 13.09 14.90 -15.00
CA SER A 134 12.79 16.16 -14.33
C SER A 134 12.52 17.32 -15.30
N LEU A 135 13.09 17.26 -16.51
CA LEU A 135 12.89 18.28 -17.56
C LEU A 135 11.43 18.34 -18.04
N TYR A 136 10.72 17.21 -18.04
CA TYR A 136 9.30 17.19 -18.37
C TYR A 136 8.44 17.88 -17.30
N PHE A 137 8.94 18.02 -16.07
CA PHE A 137 8.25 18.65 -14.95
C PHE A 137 8.65 20.12 -14.74
N LYS A 138 9.29 20.76 -15.73
CA LYS A 138 9.83 22.13 -15.57
C LYS A 138 8.77 23.16 -15.14
N ASP A 139 7.58 23.12 -15.72
CA ASP A 139 6.49 24.09 -15.53
C ASP A 139 5.53 23.73 -14.37
N ILE A 140 5.88 22.71 -13.57
CA ILE A 140 5.09 22.26 -12.42
C ILE A 140 5.72 22.80 -11.14
N ASP A 141 4.93 23.27 -10.19
CA ASP A 141 5.48 23.84 -8.97
C ASP A 141 6.00 22.77 -8.01
N ARG A 142 6.98 23.16 -7.19
CA ARG A 142 7.43 22.34 -6.05
C ARG A 142 6.58 22.68 -4.84
N ILE A 143 6.20 21.65 -4.11
CA ILE A 143 5.48 21.80 -2.84
C ILE A 143 6.33 21.27 -1.69
N LYS A 144 6.00 21.66 -0.46
CA LYS A 144 6.52 20.96 0.72
C LYS A 144 5.69 19.70 0.89
N LEU A 145 6.32 18.53 0.80
CA LEU A 145 5.62 17.28 1.07
C LEU A 145 5.28 17.18 2.57
N ASP A 146 4.08 16.71 2.85
CA ASP A 146 3.60 16.33 4.17
C ASP A 146 2.69 15.10 4.05
N GLN A 147 2.46 14.38 5.14
CA GLN A 147 1.59 13.18 5.10
C GLN A 147 0.14 13.52 4.72
N LYS A 148 -0.32 14.73 5.06
CA LYS A 148 -1.70 15.18 4.80
C LYS A 148 -1.94 15.44 3.31
N ILE A 149 -0.91 15.82 2.55
CA ILE A 149 -0.94 16.08 1.12
C ILE A 149 -1.25 14.79 0.36
N PHE A 150 -0.62 13.67 0.72
CA PHE A 150 -0.92 12.37 0.11
C PHE A 150 -2.38 11.97 0.29
N ASN A 151 -2.98 12.28 1.45
CA ASN A 151 -4.40 12.01 1.73
C ASN A 151 -5.36 12.94 0.97
N LYS A 152 -4.90 14.10 0.49
CA LYS A 152 -5.70 15.04 -0.31
C LYS A 152 -5.76 14.67 -1.79
N VAL A 153 -4.92 13.73 -2.24
CA VAL A 153 -4.89 13.33 -3.65
C VAL A 153 -6.16 12.57 -3.99
N LEU A 154 -6.93 13.11 -4.93
CA LEU A 154 -8.10 12.45 -5.50
C LEU A 154 -7.68 11.60 -6.70
N PHE A 155 -8.12 10.35 -6.71
CA PHE A 155 -7.88 9.42 -7.80
C PHE A 155 -9.17 9.13 -8.54
N HIS A 156 -9.15 9.33 -9.86
CA HIS A 156 -10.23 8.95 -10.76
C HIS A 156 -9.94 7.60 -11.40
N ARG A 157 -10.98 6.89 -11.87
CA ARG A 157 -10.84 5.56 -12.52
C ARG A 157 -9.86 5.57 -13.70
N ASN A 158 -9.73 6.70 -14.39
CA ASN A 158 -8.85 6.84 -15.56
C ASN A 158 -7.37 7.12 -15.18
N ASN A 159 -7.09 7.42 -13.90
CA ASN A 159 -5.76 7.82 -13.41
C ASN A 159 -5.21 6.79 -12.41
N THR A 160 -5.46 5.50 -12.64
CA THR A 160 -4.96 4.40 -11.79
C THR A 160 -3.44 4.37 -11.72
N ILE A 161 -2.74 4.69 -12.83
CA ILE A 161 -1.28 4.75 -12.85
C ILE A 161 -0.72 5.84 -11.91
N TYR A 162 -1.42 6.97 -11.77
CA TYR A 162 -1.04 8.00 -10.79
C TYR A 162 -1.13 7.47 -9.38
N LYS A 163 -2.17 6.68 -9.06
CA LYS A 163 -2.29 6.10 -7.72
C LYS A 163 -1.10 5.20 -7.40
N PHE A 164 -0.63 4.40 -8.35
CA PHE A 164 0.60 3.61 -8.17
C PHE A 164 1.83 4.50 -7.93
N ILE A 165 2.06 5.47 -8.83
CA ILE A 165 3.20 6.39 -8.73
C ILE A 165 3.18 7.17 -7.42
N ILE A 166 2.02 7.68 -6.99
CA ILE A 166 1.88 8.43 -5.74
C ILE A 166 2.11 7.54 -4.53
N ASN A 167 1.67 6.28 -4.54
CA ASN A 167 2.00 5.33 -3.48
C ASN A 167 3.52 5.10 -3.36
N ILE A 168 4.24 5.00 -4.49
CA ILE A 168 5.70 4.92 -4.51
C ILE A 168 6.33 6.21 -3.97
N CYS A 169 5.85 7.38 -4.41
CA CYS A 169 6.32 8.67 -3.90
C CYS A 169 6.10 8.81 -2.39
N GLN A 170 4.95 8.36 -1.88
CA GLN A 170 4.63 8.36 -0.47
C GLN A 170 5.58 7.43 0.30
N LEU A 171 5.79 6.22 -0.18
CA LEU A 171 6.72 5.27 0.42
C LEU A 171 8.13 5.84 0.49
N ILE A 172 8.62 6.45 -0.60
CA ILE A 172 9.92 7.11 -0.64
C ILE A 172 9.97 8.26 0.37
N TYR A 173 8.96 9.13 0.39
CA TYR A 173 8.89 10.28 1.30
C TYR A 173 8.93 9.87 2.78
N GLU A 174 8.10 8.89 3.18
CA GLU A 174 8.04 8.38 4.55
C GLU A 174 9.40 7.82 4.99
N ASN A 175 10.16 7.22 4.06
CA ASN A 175 11.49 6.67 4.34
C ASN A 175 12.62 7.71 4.25
N ILE A 176 12.46 8.82 3.52
CA ILE A 176 13.45 9.93 3.50
C ILE A 176 13.42 10.71 4.83
N LEU A 177 12.23 11.05 5.35
CA LEU A 177 12.10 11.87 6.56
C LEU A 177 12.74 11.26 7.81
N LEU A 178 12.85 9.93 7.86
CA LEU A 178 13.33 9.22 9.03
C LEU A 178 14.86 9.29 9.20
N ASN A 179 15.60 9.94 8.28
CA ASN A 179 17.03 9.65 8.10
C ASN A 179 17.91 10.86 7.74
N ASP A 180 18.19 11.72 8.72
CA ASP A 180 19.26 12.73 8.59
C ASP A 180 20.69 12.15 8.76
N ASP A 181 20.88 10.84 9.03
CA ASP A 181 22.22 10.23 9.12
C ASP A 181 22.31 8.76 8.60
N LYS A 182 23.14 8.56 7.57
CA LYS A 182 23.76 7.30 7.08
C LYS A 182 22.86 6.20 6.44
N GLY A 183 22.58 6.38 5.15
CA GLY A 183 22.64 5.38 4.04
C GLY A 183 21.89 4.04 4.12
N GLU A 184 22.28 3.13 5.03
CA GLU A 184 21.82 1.73 5.05
C GLU A 184 20.83 1.38 6.16
N HIS A 185 20.64 2.28 7.13
CA HIS A 185 19.75 2.07 8.28
C HIS A 185 18.27 2.40 7.98
N ILE A 186 18.00 2.93 6.79
CA ILE A 186 16.79 3.67 6.42
C ILE A 186 15.59 2.75 6.13
N PHE A 187 15.78 1.80 5.22
CA PHE A 187 14.72 0.83 4.89
C PHE A 187 14.45 -0.14 6.03
N ARG A 188 15.46 -0.40 6.87
CA ARG A 188 15.27 -1.19 8.09
C ARG A 188 14.17 -0.59 8.94
N THR A 189 14.03 0.73 9.02
CA THR A 189 12.97 1.38 9.80
C THR A 189 11.55 1.10 9.29
N PHE A 190 11.33 0.96 7.97
CA PHE A 190 10.01 0.56 7.44
C PHE A 190 9.73 -0.92 7.72
N GLU A 191 10.71 -1.77 7.48
CA GLU A 191 10.62 -3.21 7.74
C GLU A 191 10.47 -3.52 9.24
N GLU A 192 11.09 -2.74 10.11
CA GLU A 192 11.00 -2.81 11.57
C GLU A 192 9.69 -2.23 12.12
N ASN A 193 8.92 -1.50 11.30
CA ASN A 193 7.58 -1.08 11.67
C ASN A 193 6.61 -2.26 11.57
N GLU A 194 6.49 -3.00 12.67
CA GLU A 194 5.67 -4.21 12.78
C GLU A 194 4.20 -3.96 12.40
N GLU A 195 3.64 -2.79 12.73
CA GLU A 195 2.24 -2.46 12.38
C GLU A 195 2.04 -2.30 10.87
N LYS A 196 2.95 -1.58 10.19
CA LYS A 196 2.90 -1.42 8.72
C LYS A 196 3.10 -2.75 8.02
N MET A 197 4.05 -3.56 8.50
CA MET A 197 4.33 -4.88 7.92
C MET A 197 3.19 -5.88 8.18
N ALA A 198 2.57 -5.86 9.36
CA ALA A 198 1.38 -6.66 9.66
C ALA A 198 0.25 -6.33 8.69
N LYS A 199 -0.05 -5.04 8.51
CA LYS A 199 -1.08 -4.60 7.57
C LYS A 199 -0.75 -4.96 6.12
N LEU A 200 0.51 -4.81 5.71
CA LEU A 200 0.97 -5.21 4.38
C LEU A 200 0.78 -6.71 4.16
N PHE A 201 1.15 -7.54 5.15
CA PHE A 201 1.02 -8.98 5.07
C PHE A 201 -0.44 -9.43 5.00
N GLU A 202 -1.28 -8.87 5.87
CA GLU A 202 -2.74 -9.07 5.87
C GLU A 202 -3.36 -8.75 4.50
N ASP A 203 -3.09 -7.54 4.00
CA ASP A 203 -3.60 -7.07 2.71
C ASP A 203 -3.05 -7.92 1.56
N PHE A 204 -1.79 -8.31 1.60
CA PHE A 204 -1.16 -9.17 0.60
C PHE A 204 -1.89 -10.51 0.49
N VAL A 205 -2.04 -11.25 1.60
CA VAL A 205 -2.68 -12.56 1.62
C VAL A 205 -4.13 -12.45 1.11
N ARG A 206 -4.86 -11.44 1.59
CA ARG A 206 -6.26 -11.20 1.17
C ARG A 206 -6.37 -10.90 -0.33
N LYS A 207 -5.52 -10.00 -0.84
CA LYS A 207 -5.53 -9.59 -2.25
C LYS A 207 -5.04 -10.69 -3.17
N TYR A 208 -4.10 -11.51 -2.69
CA TYR A 208 -3.63 -12.70 -3.39
C TYR A 208 -4.79 -13.65 -3.69
N TYR A 209 -5.51 -14.12 -2.65
CA TYR A 209 -6.67 -15.01 -2.85
C TYR A 209 -7.80 -14.33 -3.61
N LYS A 210 -8.04 -13.03 -3.41
CA LYS A 210 -9.04 -12.30 -4.19
C LYS A 210 -8.76 -12.32 -5.70
N HIS A 211 -7.49 -12.32 -6.10
CA HIS A 211 -7.08 -12.32 -7.49
C HIS A 211 -6.97 -13.73 -8.09
N HIS A 212 -6.30 -14.64 -7.37
CA HIS A 212 -5.97 -15.98 -7.89
C HIS A 212 -7.08 -17.01 -7.62
N ARG A 213 -7.91 -16.77 -6.61
CA ARG A 213 -9.01 -17.66 -6.17
C ARG A 213 -10.33 -16.88 -6.03
N PRO A 214 -10.82 -16.22 -7.10
CA PRO A 214 -12.04 -15.39 -7.04
C PRO A 214 -13.29 -16.18 -6.61
N GLU A 215 -13.33 -17.49 -6.89
CA GLU A 215 -14.37 -18.42 -6.46
C GLU A 215 -14.54 -18.46 -4.93
N LEU A 216 -13.46 -18.24 -4.19
CA LEU A 216 -13.43 -18.25 -2.73
C LEU A 216 -13.94 -16.94 -2.11
N LYS A 217 -14.19 -15.90 -2.93
CA LYS A 217 -14.72 -14.59 -2.50
C LYS A 217 -13.97 -13.96 -1.32
N ALA A 218 -12.65 -13.94 -1.39
CA ALA A 218 -11.81 -13.39 -0.33
C ALA A 218 -12.19 -11.95 0.07
N LYS A 219 -12.50 -11.75 1.36
CA LYS A 219 -12.94 -10.47 1.93
C LYS A 219 -12.59 -10.37 3.41
N LYS A 220 -12.68 -9.15 3.97
CA LYS A 220 -12.91 -8.99 5.40
C LYS A 220 -14.36 -9.30 5.69
N GLU A 221 -14.63 -9.96 6.79
CA GLU A 221 -15.98 -10.28 7.22
C GLU A 221 -16.16 -9.90 8.68
N GLN A 222 -17.22 -9.13 8.94
CA GLN A 222 -17.66 -8.83 10.29
C GLN A 222 -18.56 -9.97 10.78
N ILE A 223 -18.13 -10.63 11.85
CA ILE A 223 -18.88 -11.67 12.55
C ILE A 223 -19.63 -11.00 13.71
N GLN A 224 -20.89 -11.36 13.91
CA GLN A 224 -21.67 -10.83 15.03
C GLN A 224 -21.46 -11.72 16.26
N TRP A 225 -21.38 -11.12 17.44
CA TRP A 225 -21.35 -11.87 18.70
C TRP A 225 -22.64 -12.69 18.85
N ASN A 226 -22.48 -13.95 19.23
CA ASN A 226 -23.60 -14.84 19.53
C ASN A 226 -23.87 -14.86 21.04
N PHE A 227 -24.12 -13.68 21.61
CA PHE A 227 -24.55 -13.51 22.99
C PHE A 227 -26.01 -13.11 23.04
N ASP A 228 -26.71 -13.53 24.07
CA ASP A 228 -28.03 -13.02 24.42
C ASP A 228 -27.86 -11.93 25.48
N GLY A 229 -28.35 -10.72 25.22
CA GLY A 229 -28.23 -9.60 26.14
C GLY A 229 -28.69 -8.26 25.55
N GLU A 230 -28.25 -7.17 26.19
CA GLU A 230 -28.55 -5.78 25.81
C GLU A 230 -27.26 -5.03 25.41
N ASN A 231 -27.39 -3.84 24.82
CA ASN A 231 -26.27 -2.94 24.48
C ASN A 231 -25.19 -3.54 23.56
N TYR A 232 -25.58 -4.26 22.50
CA TYR A 232 -24.65 -4.85 21.52
C TYR A 232 -23.67 -3.84 20.88
N GLU A 233 -24.00 -2.55 20.86
CA GLU A 233 -23.11 -1.49 20.36
C GLU A 233 -21.84 -1.30 21.20
N MET A 234 -21.87 -1.71 22.48
CA MET A 234 -20.71 -1.66 23.36
C MET A 234 -19.76 -2.84 23.15
N LEU A 235 -20.17 -3.87 22.41
CA LEU A 235 -19.32 -5.02 22.12
C LEU A 235 -18.23 -4.67 21.10
N PRO A 236 -17.01 -5.22 21.25
CA PRO A 236 -15.96 -5.02 20.28
C PRO A 236 -16.36 -5.59 18.91
N LYS A 237 -16.03 -4.91 17.82
CA LYS A 237 -16.30 -5.43 16.48
C LYS A 237 -15.40 -6.61 16.17
N MET A 238 -15.98 -7.78 15.89
CA MET A 238 -15.24 -8.93 15.37
C MET A 238 -15.11 -8.82 13.85
N GLU A 239 -14.01 -8.24 13.38
CA GLU A 239 -13.65 -8.22 11.96
C GLU A 239 -12.51 -9.20 11.69
N THR A 240 -12.70 -10.07 10.71
CA THR A 240 -11.67 -11.03 10.26
C THR A 240 -10.71 -10.36 9.29
N ASP A 241 -9.44 -10.75 9.34
CA ASP A 241 -8.43 -10.34 8.37
C ASP A 241 -8.79 -10.86 6.96
N ILE A 242 -8.95 -12.19 6.84
CA ILE A 242 -9.36 -12.85 5.62
C ILE A 242 -10.42 -13.90 5.92
N SER A 243 -11.53 -13.81 5.19
CA SER A 243 -12.60 -14.79 5.16
C SER A 243 -12.75 -15.29 3.73
N LEU A 244 -12.65 -16.62 3.58
CA LEU A 244 -12.83 -17.32 2.31
C LEU A 244 -14.02 -18.28 2.44
N LEU A 245 -14.78 -18.42 1.37
CA LEU A 245 -15.90 -19.36 1.29
C LEU A 245 -15.75 -20.21 0.04
N ASP A 246 -15.44 -21.48 0.23
CA ASP A 246 -15.49 -22.46 -0.83
C ASP A 246 -16.87 -23.14 -0.84
N LYS A 247 -17.67 -22.80 -1.86
CA LYS A 247 -19.00 -23.38 -2.04
C LYS A 247 -18.96 -24.81 -2.59
N HIS A 248 -17.89 -25.22 -3.24
CA HIS A 248 -17.79 -26.56 -3.83
C HIS A 248 -17.55 -27.60 -2.74
N THR A 249 -16.68 -27.29 -1.78
CA THR A 249 -16.38 -28.16 -0.64
C THR A 249 -17.21 -27.86 0.60
N ASN A 250 -18.15 -26.89 0.51
CA ASN A 250 -18.92 -26.38 1.63
C ASN A 250 -18.03 -26.00 2.83
N THR A 251 -16.88 -25.36 2.57
CA THR A 251 -15.87 -25.05 3.59
C THR A 251 -15.71 -23.55 3.76
N LYS A 252 -15.71 -23.11 5.02
CA LYS A 252 -15.48 -21.72 5.41
C LYS A 252 -14.11 -21.60 6.04
N TYR A 253 -13.24 -20.77 5.45
CA TYR A 253 -11.93 -20.48 6.01
C TYR A 253 -11.92 -19.10 6.66
N ILE A 254 -11.45 -19.03 7.91
CA ILE A 254 -11.13 -17.79 8.60
C ILE A 254 -9.62 -17.79 8.83
N ILE A 255 -8.91 -16.87 8.17
CA ILE A 255 -7.47 -16.73 8.28
C ILE A 255 -7.19 -15.45 9.06
N ASP A 256 -6.43 -15.59 10.13
CA ASP A 256 -5.95 -14.48 10.95
C ASP A 256 -4.43 -14.41 10.76
N THR A 257 -3.97 -13.28 10.22
CA THR A 257 -2.56 -13.08 9.87
C THR A 257 -1.87 -12.32 10.98
N LYS A 258 -0.64 -12.73 11.30
CA LYS A 258 0.16 -12.00 12.28
C LYS A 258 1.59 -11.87 11.79
N TYR A 259 2.13 -10.67 11.92
CA TYR A 259 3.52 -10.38 11.59
C TYR A 259 4.28 -10.11 12.88
N TYR A 260 4.89 -11.16 13.43
CA TYR A 260 5.77 -11.07 14.60
C TYR A 260 7.17 -11.52 14.22
N LYS A 261 8.18 -11.04 14.97
CA LYS A 261 9.52 -11.60 14.89
C LYS A 261 9.50 -13.09 15.21
N ASP A 262 8.79 -13.51 16.27
CA ASP A 262 8.70 -14.93 16.63
C ASP A 262 7.25 -15.41 16.63
N ALA A 263 6.94 -16.43 15.84
CA ALA A 263 5.62 -17.06 15.78
C ALA A 263 5.32 -17.93 17.04
N VAL A 264 6.34 -18.20 17.84
CA VAL A 264 6.28 -18.93 19.10
C VAL A 264 7.00 -18.15 20.19
N LYS A 265 6.49 -18.20 21.43
CA LYS A 265 7.18 -17.66 22.60
C LYS A 265 7.91 -18.79 23.31
N GLU A 266 9.18 -18.58 23.62
CA GLU A 266 9.93 -19.46 24.49
C GLU A 266 9.46 -19.25 25.95
N ASN A 267 9.10 -20.33 26.63
CA ASN A 267 8.75 -20.28 28.03
C ASN A 267 9.29 -21.52 28.75
N TYR A 268 10.26 -21.33 29.65
CA TYR A 268 10.95 -22.41 30.38
C TYR A 268 11.42 -23.57 29.49
N GLY A 269 12.10 -23.27 28.38
CA GLY A 269 12.66 -24.27 27.46
C GLY A 269 11.65 -24.94 26.52
N ASN A 270 10.37 -24.57 26.58
CA ASN A 270 9.33 -25.06 25.68
C ASN A 270 8.79 -23.92 24.80
N TYR A 271 8.72 -24.16 23.48
CA TYR A 271 8.10 -23.24 22.53
C TYR A 271 6.57 -23.36 22.59
N LYS A 272 5.86 -22.26 22.85
CA LYS A 272 4.39 -22.22 22.87
C LYS A 272 3.85 -21.23 21.84
N PHE A 273 2.72 -21.58 21.22
CA PHE A 273 1.99 -20.64 20.37
C PHE A 273 1.48 -19.45 21.18
N ILE A 274 1.29 -18.31 20.50
CA ILE A 274 0.77 -17.09 21.11
C ILE A 274 -0.74 -17.28 21.38
N SER A 275 -1.09 -17.42 22.66
CA SER A 275 -2.46 -17.69 23.11
C SER A 275 -3.46 -16.63 22.65
N ALA A 276 -3.08 -15.35 22.65
CA ALA A 276 -3.95 -14.26 22.24
C ALA A 276 -4.49 -14.43 20.81
N ASN A 277 -3.65 -14.82 19.85
CA ASN A 277 -4.07 -15.05 18.46
C ASN A 277 -4.99 -16.26 18.36
N LEU A 278 -4.66 -17.34 19.10
CA LEU A 278 -5.51 -18.53 19.15
C LEU A 278 -6.89 -18.21 19.72
N TYR A 279 -6.97 -17.42 20.79
CA TYR A 279 -8.24 -16.99 21.38
C TYR A 279 -9.04 -16.11 20.41
N GLN A 280 -8.39 -15.19 19.70
CA GLN A 280 -9.04 -14.36 18.69
C GLN A 280 -9.64 -15.22 17.56
N LEU A 281 -8.85 -16.11 16.97
CA LEU A 281 -9.33 -17.02 15.92
C LEU A 281 -10.46 -17.92 16.44
N PHE A 282 -10.31 -18.45 17.65
CA PHE A 282 -11.32 -19.31 18.27
C PHE A 282 -12.63 -18.55 18.53
N ALA A 283 -12.56 -17.27 18.92
CA ALA A 283 -13.75 -16.43 19.07
C ALA A 283 -14.48 -16.26 17.72
N TYR A 284 -13.75 -16.03 16.63
CA TYR A 284 -14.35 -15.95 15.29
C TYR A 284 -15.06 -17.25 14.90
N LEU A 285 -14.40 -18.39 15.09
CA LEU A 285 -14.95 -19.70 14.73
C LEU A 285 -16.24 -20.03 15.52
N ASN A 286 -16.26 -19.81 16.84
CA ASN A 286 -17.42 -20.14 17.67
C ASN A 286 -18.59 -19.15 17.52
N ASN A 287 -18.34 -17.91 17.13
CA ASN A 287 -19.39 -16.92 16.90
C ASN A 287 -19.91 -16.90 15.47
N TYR A 288 -19.29 -17.63 14.54
CA TYR A 288 -19.79 -17.72 13.18
C TYR A 288 -21.13 -18.45 13.15
N LYS A 289 -22.21 -17.70 12.93
CA LYS A 289 -23.56 -18.26 12.77
C LYS A 289 -23.68 -18.93 11.42
N ASP A 290 -23.38 -20.21 11.43
CA ASP A 290 -23.41 -21.03 10.25
C ASP A 290 -24.84 -21.53 9.94
N LYS A 291 -25.56 -20.77 9.12
CA LYS A 291 -26.89 -21.18 8.64
C LYS A 291 -26.83 -22.37 7.67
N ASP A 292 -25.68 -22.55 7.01
CA ASP A 292 -25.52 -23.48 5.90
C ASP A 292 -24.68 -24.73 6.28
N LYS A 293 -24.30 -24.86 7.56
CA LYS A 293 -23.48 -25.96 8.11
C LYS A 293 -22.17 -26.20 7.33
N TYR A 294 -21.50 -25.11 6.97
CA TYR A 294 -20.13 -25.13 6.46
C TYR A 294 -19.16 -25.86 7.41
N LYS A 295 -18.23 -26.61 6.81
CA LYS A 295 -17.06 -27.07 7.55
C LYS A 295 -16.18 -25.86 7.86
N MET A 296 -16.02 -25.53 9.14
CA MET A 296 -15.23 -24.38 9.57
C MET A 296 -13.75 -24.75 9.69
N LYS A 297 -12.89 -23.91 9.11
CA LYS A 297 -11.44 -24.02 9.23
C LYS A 297 -10.85 -22.67 9.65
N GLY A 298 -10.17 -22.64 10.79
CA GLY A 298 -9.40 -21.49 11.23
C GLY A 298 -7.94 -21.66 10.88
N ILE A 299 -7.28 -20.62 10.38
CA ILE A 299 -5.86 -20.65 10.05
C ILE A 299 -5.18 -19.45 10.71
N LEU A 300 -4.20 -19.71 11.58
CA LEU A 300 -3.24 -18.69 11.99
C LEU A 300 -2.06 -18.72 11.02
N LEU A 301 -1.85 -17.60 10.31
CA LEU A 301 -0.79 -17.50 9.31
C LEU A 301 0.27 -16.49 9.75
N TYR A 302 1.53 -16.96 9.82
CA TYR A 302 2.68 -16.17 10.22
C TYR A 302 3.75 -16.12 9.11
N PRO A 303 4.56 -15.06 9.00
CA PRO A 303 5.81 -15.16 8.29
C PRO A 303 6.74 -16.18 8.97
N GLU A 304 7.49 -16.95 8.19
CA GLU A 304 8.47 -17.91 8.69
C GLU A 304 9.75 -17.19 9.14
N ASN A 305 9.96 -17.08 10.45
CA ASN A 305 11.25 -16.60 10.99
C ASN A 305 12.07 -17.76 11.56
N GLY A 306 12.80 -18.47 10.69
CA GLY A 306 13.72 -19.53 11.09
C GLY A 306 13.06 -20.85 11.54
N GLN A 307 11.75 -20.86 11.79
CA GLN A 307 10.98 -22.06 12.12
C GLN A 307 9.76 -22.20 11.21
N LYS A 308 9.70 -23.31 10.46
CA LYS A 308 8.52 -23.68 9.67
C LYS A 308 7.48 -24.34 10.57
N LEU A 309 6.27 -23.80 10.60
CA LEU A 309 5.13 -24.37 11.30
C LEU A 309 4.09 -24.85 10.28
N ASP A 310 3.61 -26.08 10.46
CA ASP A 310 2.52 -26.67 9.68
C ASP A 310 1.76 -27.68 10.56
N TYR A 311 0.94 -27.14 11.47
CA TYR A 311 0.21 -27.93 12.45
C TYR A 311 -1.29 -27.85 12.22
N ILE A 312 -1.98 -28.96 12.49
CA ILE A 312 -3.45 -29.06 12.40
C ILE A 312 -3.97 -29.65 13.71
N TYR A 313 -4.92 -28.95 14.32
CA TYR A 313 -5.63 -29.35 15.52
C TYR A 313 -7.12 -29.47 15.19
N LYS A 314 -7.81 -30.44 15.80
CA LYS A 314 -9.25 -30.61 15.64
C LYS A 314 -9.99 -30.22 16.91
N TYR A 315 -11.06 -29.46 16.77
CA TYR A 315 -11.97 -29.15 17.85
C TYR A 315 -13.41 -29.25 17.35
N LYS A 316 -14.14 -30.28 17.81
CA LYS A 316 -15.45 -30.66 17.26
C LYS A 316 -15.33 -30.87 15.74
N ASP A 317 -16.21 -30.24 14.96
CA ASP A 317 -16.22 -30.30 13.49
C ASP A 317 -15.34 -29.24 12.82
N MET A 318 -14.48 -28.56 13.60
CA MET A 318 -13.62 -27.48 13.13
C MET A 318 -12.15 -27.90 13.09
N ASP A 319 -11.45 -27.50 12.04
CA ASP A 319 -9.99 -27.62 11.94
C ASP A 319 -9.34 -26.27 12.32
N ILE A 320 -8.35 -26.30 13.20
CA ILE A 320 -7.54 -25.14 13.59
C ILE A 320 -6.11 -25.40 13.11
N GLU A 321 -5.64 -24.61 12.16
CA GLU A 321 -4.34 -24.77 11.52
C GLU A 321 -3.40 -23.63 11.92
N ILE A 322 -2.12 -23.96 12.12
CA ILE A 322 -1.06 -22.98 12.40
C ILE A 322 0.00 -23.18 11.33
N LYS A 323 0.15 -22.17 10.46
CA LYS A 323 1.01 -22.26 9.28
C LYS A 323 1.95 -21.07 9.19
N THR A 324 3.13 -21.31 8.65
CA THR A 324 4.07 -20.25 8.25
C THR A 324 4.22 -20.15 6.73
N ILE A 325 4.63 -18.96 6.29
CA ILE A 325 5.05 -18.68 4.91
C ILE A 325 6.42 -18.01 4.89
N ASN A 326 7.36 -18.60 4.14
CA ASN A 326 8.71 -18.06 4.02
C ASN A 326 8.77 -16.91 3.02
N LEU A 327 8.74 -15.68 3.53
CA LEU A 327 8.82 -14.45 2.74
C LEU A 327 10.24 -14.11 2.26
N ASN A 328 11.25 -14.90 2.61
CA ASN A 328 12.63 -14.75 2.13
C ASN A 328 12.96 -15.68 0.95
N GLN A 329 11.95 -16.37 0.40
CA GLN A 329 12.10 -17.21 -0.78
C GLN A 329 11.68 -16.49 -2.05
N ASP A 330 11.87 -17.13 -3.20
CA ASP A 330 11.37 -16.62 -4.46
C ASP A 330 9.83 -16.48 -4.45
N HIS A 331 9.33 -15.48 -5.16
CA HIS A 331 7.90 -15.20 -5.28
C HIS A 331 7.09 -16.41 -5.76
N LYS A 332 7.63 -17.28 -6.63
CA LYS A 332 6.95 -18.52 -7.04
C LYS A 332 6.75 -19.48 -5.86
N ALA A 333 7.75 -19.60 -4.99
CA ALA A 333 7.65 -20.43 -3.79
C ALA A 333 6.63 -19.86 -2.79
N ILE A 334 6.59 -18.53 -2.62
CA ILE A 334 5.59 -17.84 -1.80
C ILE A 334 4.17 -18.14 -2.32
N LYS A 335 3.95 -18.01 -3.63
CA LYS A 335 2.65 -18.31 -4.27
C LYS A 335 2.24 -19.77 -4.06
N ASN A 336 3.15 -20.71 -4.36
CA ASN A 336 2.89 -22.13 -4.17
C ASN A 336 2.50 -22.45 -2.72
N ARG A 337 3.17 -21.83 -1.74
CA ARG A 337 2.81 -22.00 -0.33
C ARG A 337 1.41 -21.46 -0.01
N LEU A 338 1.00 -20.33 -0.58
CA LEU A 338 -0.37 -19.82 -0.43
C LEU A 338 -1.42 -20.77 -1.02
N GLU A 339 -1.13 -21.39 -2.17
CA GLU A 339 -2.00 -22.41 -2.75
C GLU A 339 -2.05 -23.68 -1.89
N GLU A 340 -0.94 -24.12 -1.30
CA GLU A 340 -0.92 -25.28 -0.40
C GLU A 340 -1.72 -25.06 0.90
N ILE A 341 -1.78 -23.82 1.36
CA ILE A 341 -2.52 -23.46 2.59
C ILE A 341 -4.02 -23.72 2.41
N ILE A 342 -4.57 -23.47 1.22
CA ILE A 342 -5.99 -23.63 0.89
C ILE A 342 -6.15 -24.71 -0.18
N LYS A 343 -6.49 -25.92 0.25
CA LYS A 343 -6.72 -27.08 -0.63
C LYS A 343 -8.10 -27.10 -1.25
#